data_AF-A0A522DDF3-F1
#
_entry.id   AF-A0A522DDF3-F1
#
_cell.length_a   1.000
_cell.length_b   1.000
_cell.length_c   1.000
_cell.angle_alpha   90.00
_cell.angle_beta   90.00
_cell.angle_gamma   90.00
#
_symmetry.space_group_name_H-M   'P 1'
#
loop_
_entity.id
_entity.type
_entity.pdbx_description
1 polymer ?
#
loop_
_entity_poly.entity_id
_entity_poly.type
_entity_poly.pdbx_seq_one_letter_code
_entity_poly.pdbx_strand_id
1 'polypeptide(L)'
;MRLLSIFTLTALLALAAALCWPGDYMMSKDIGCAKASNARGKEICAALSESMEWTWMGHAIVSPGWRVTWEGLRETYCKAHVTAADIPALKELAKATDWRLESGAGNLITLIENASGKGAEPENSVFHPKNEQYVLKGGCGE
;
A
#
# COMPACT_ATOMS: atom_id res chain seq x y z
N MET A 1 -7.71 -28.47 40.72
CA MET A 1 -8.44 -27.27 40.22
C MET A 1 -7.57 -26.30 39.41
N ARG A 2 -6.32 -25.97 39.79
CA ARG A 2 -5.48 -25.01 39.02
C ARG A 2 -5.10 -25.46 37.59
N LEU A 3 -4.90 -26.75 37.37
CA LEU A 3 -4.55 -27.29 36.03
C LEU A 3 -5.70 -27.13 35.02
N LEU A 4 -6.96 -27.32 35.43
CA LEU A 4 -8.12 -27.21 34.53
C LEU A 4 -8.32 -25.77 33.98
N SER A 5 -7.99 -24.75 34.78
CA SER A 5 -8.06 -23.35 34.37
C SER A 5 -6.98 -22.94 33.37
N ILE A 6 -5.80 -23.57 33.44
CA ILE A 6 -4.71 -23.28 32.48
C ILE A 6 -5.07 -23.86 31.12
N PHE A 7 -5.57 -25.10 31.07
CA PHE A 7 -5.97 -25.75 29.82
C PHE A 7 -7.10 -25.00 29.09
N THR A 8 -8.11 -24.53 29.84
CA THR A 8 -9.20 -23.74 29.24
C THR A 8 -8.73 -22.39 28.73
N LEU A 9 -7.84 -21.70 29.44
CA LEU A 9 -7.29 -20.43 28.97
C LEU A 9 -6.44 -20.61 27.71
N THR A 10 -5.59 -21.62 27.65
CA THR A 10 -4.79 -21.93 26.45
C THR A 10 -5.66 -22.33 25.26
N ALA A 11 -6.73 -23.10 25.48
CA ALA A 11 -7.66 -23.50 24.42
C ALA A 11 -8.43 -22.28 23.86
N LEU A 12 -8.86 -21.36 24.74
CA LEU A 12 -9.52 -20.11 24.33
C LEU A 12 -8.58 -19.19 23.55
N LEU A 13 -7.31 -19.07 23.98
CA LEU A 13 -6.28 -18.31 23.26
C LEU A 13 -5.99 -18.90 21.88
N ALA A 14 -5.87 -20.22 21.78
CA ALA A 14 -5.65 -20.90 20.49
C ALA A 14 -6.86 -20.75 19.55
N LEU A 15 -8.08 -20.84 20.08
CA LEU A 15 -9.30 -20.65 19.28
C LEU A 15 -9.44 -19.20 18.81
N ALA A 16 -9.16 -18.22 19.68
CA ALA A 16 -9.13 -16.81 19.31
C ALA A 16 -8.06 -16.53 18.24
N ALA A 17 -6.86 -17.10 18.38
CA ALA A 17 -5.81 -16.96 17.37
C ALA A 17 -6.20 -17.58 16.02
N ALA A 18 -6.89 -18.72 16.02
CA ALA A 18 -7.38 -19.36 14.79
C ALA A 18 -8.52 -18.57 14.13
N LEU A 19 -9.46 -18.02 14.92
CA LEU A 19 -10.59 -17.24 14.41
C LEU A 19 -10.19 -15.82 13.96
N CYS A 20 -9.14 -15.25 14.55
CA CYS A 20 -8.58 -13.96 14.15
C CYS A 20 -7.45 -14.09 13.12
N TRP A 21 -7.19 -15.29 12.58
CA TRP A 21 -6.13 -15.48 11.60
C TRP A 21 -6.47 -14.76 10.29
N PRO A 22 -5.64 -13.84 9.80
CA PRO A 22 -5.89 -13.14 8.54
C PRO A 22 -5.90 -14.14 7.37
N GLY A 23 -6.82 -13.97 6.44
CA GLY A 23 -6.88 -14.81 5.24
C GLY A 23 -5.58 -14.72 4.43
N ASP A 24 -5.27 -15.77 3.66
CA ASP A 24 -3.99 -15.91 2.93
C ASP A 24 -3.63 -14.71 2.04
N TYR A 25 -4.64 -14.00 1.51
CA TYR A 25 -4.46 -12.82 0.68
C TYR A 25 -3.83 -11.62 1.42
N MET A 26 -4.03 -11.52 2.74
CA MET A 26 -3.45 -10.46 3.57
C MET A 26 -2.01 -10.74 3.98
N MET A 27 -1.60 -12.01 3.96
CA MET A 27 -0.27 -12.47 4.35
C MET A 27 0.76 -12.34 3.21
N SER A 28 0.30 -12.20 1.96
CA SER A 28 1.18 -12.08 0.79
C SER A 28 1.36 -10.63 0.34
N LYS A 29 2.59 -10.29 -0.09
CA LYS A 29 2.87 -9.05 -0.83
C LYS A 29 2.47 -9.15 -2.31
N ASP A 30 2.23 -10.37 -2.82
CA ASP A 30 1.77 -10.54 -4.20
C ASP A 30 0.37 -9.93 -4.38
N ILE A 31 0.34 -8.83 -5.15
CA ILE A 31 -0.86 -8.07 -5.54
C ILE A 31 -1.28 -8.38 -6.99
N GLY A 32 -0.79 -9.49 -7.56
CA GLY A 32 -1.19 -9.99 -8.87
C GLY A 32 -0.44 -9.36 -10.05
N CYS A 33 0.83 -8.94 -9.85
CA CYS A 33 1.59 -8.22 -10.89
C CYS A 33 1.77 -9.01 -12.19
N ALA A 34 1.70 -10.34 -12.15
CA ALA A 34 1.70 -11.18 -13.36
C ALA A 34 0.54 -10.86 -14.32
N LYS A 35 -0.58 -10.33 -13.80
CA LYS A 35 -1.78 -9.98 -14.56
C LYS A 35 -1.73 -8.59 -15.19
N ALA A 36 -0.71 -7.78 -14.90
CA ALA A 36 -0.58 -6.45 -15.51
C ALA A 36 -0.39 -6.56 -17.03
N SER A 37 -1.07 -5.69 -17.77
CA SER A 37 -1.25 -5.80 -19.23
C SER A 37 -0.01 -5.51 -20.05
N ASN A 38 0.96 -4.75 -19.52
CA ASN A 38 2.16 -4.35 -20.22
C ASN A 38 3.41 -4.40 -19.31
N ALA A 39 4.60 -4.41 -19.93
CA ALA A 39 5.88 -4.53 -19.22
C ALA A 39 6.07 -3.41 -18.18
N ARG A 40 5.73 -2.16 -18.52
CA ARG A 40 5.89 -1.02 -17.62
C ARG A 40 4.96 -1.12 -16.40
N GLY A 41 3.71 -1.53 -16.61
CA GLY A 41 2.77 -1.79 -15.53
C GLY A 41 3.23 -2.93 -14.60
N LYS A 42 3.90 -3.95 -15.15
CA LYS A 42 4.51 -5.03 -14.34
C LYS A 42 5.64 -4.49 -13.45
N GLU A 43 6.51 -3.65 -13.98
CA GLU A 43 7.59 -3.02 -13.21
C GLU A 43 7.05 -2.16 -12.06
N ILE A 44 6.10 -1.26 -12.36
CA ILE A 44 5.50 -0.39 -11.34
C ILE A 44 4.75 -1.21 -10.28
N CYS A 45 4.01 -2.24 -10.71
CA CYS A 45 3.34 -3.15 -9.78
C CYS A 45 4.34 -3.89 -8.89
N ALA A 46 5.44 -4.39 -9.45
CA ALA A 46 6.47 -5.06 -8.68
C ALA A 46 7.09 -4.12 -7.63
N ALA A 47 7.40 -2.88 -8.02
CA ALA A 47 7.88 -1.87 -7.08
C ALA A 47 6.88 -1.57 -5.95
N LEU A 48 5.59 -1.41 -6.27
CA LEU A 48 4.52 -1.28 -5.26
C LEU A 48 4.46 -2.48 -4.33
N SER A 49 4.49 -3.69 -4.89
CA SER A 49 4.48 -4.95 -4.16
C SER A 49 5.64 -5.00 -3.17
N GLU A 50 6.85 -4.69 -3.63
CA GLU A 50 8.08 -4.72 -2.85
C GLU A 50 8.15 -3.62 -1.77
N SER A 51 7.57 -2.45 -2.01
CA SER A 51 7.61 -1.32 -1.06
C SER A 51 6.51 -1.38 0.00
N MET A 52 5.58 -2.35 -0.05
CA MET A 52 4.54 -2.46 0.98
C MET A 52 5.12 -2.81 2.33
N GLU A 53 4.50 -2.28 3.38
CA GLU A 53 4.85 -2.56 4.77
C GLU A 53 3.74 -3.34 5.48
N TRP A 54 4.13 -4.17 6.43
CA TRP A 54 3.20 -4.88 7.28
C TRP A 54 2.63 -3.91 8.32
N THR A 55 1.32 -3.78 8.36
CA THR A 55 0.63 -2.91 9.32
C THR A 55 -0.37 -3.72 10.12
N TRP A 56 -0.56 -3.39 11.40
CA TRP A 56 -1.55 -4.03 12.27
C TRP A 56 -2.88 -3.26 12.32
N MET A 57 -2.82 -1.97 12.06
CA MET A 57 -3.94 -1.04 12.19
C MET A 57 -4.34 -0.50 10.82
N GLY A 58 -5.63 -0.55 10.51
CA GLY A 58 -6.24 0.20 9.41
C GLY A 58 -6.90 1.49 9.91
N HIS A 59 -7.75 2.11 9.09
CA HIS A 59 -8.59 3.24 9.51
C HIS A 59 -9.58 2.79 10.60
N ALA A 60 -9.16 2.88 11.85
CA ALA A 60 -9.92 2.61 13.08
C ALA A 60 -10.27 1.13 13.39
N ILE A 61 -9.65 0.16 12.71
CA ILE A 61 -9.82 -1.28 13.03
C ILE A 61 -8.47 -2.00 13.06
N VAL A 62 -8.39 -3.08 13.85
CA VAL A 62 -7.28 -4.04 13.78
C VAL A 62 -7.45 -4.84 12.49
N SER A 63 -6.51 -4.69 11.56
CA SER A 63 -6.57 -5.29 10.23
C SER A 63 -5.14 -5.56 9.76
N PRO A 64 -4.54 -6.66 10.24
CA PRO A 64 -3.16 -7.00 9.93
C PRO A 64 -2.99 -7.33 8.44
N GLY A 65 -2.04 -6.67 7.77
CA GLY A 65 -1.73 -6.96 6.38
C GLY A 65 -0.70 -6.03 5.76
N TRP A 66 -0.21 -6.43 4.59
CA TRP A 66 0.65 -5.62 3.73
C TRP A 66 -0.13 -4.45 3.13
N ARG A 67 0.39 -3.22 3.27
CA ARG A 67 -0.24 -2.00 2.77
C ARG A 67 0.77 -1.10 2.07
N VAL A 68 0.27 -0.32 1.12
CA VAL A 68 1.00 0.82 0.55
C VAL A 68 0.98 1.96 1.58
N THR A 69 2.13 2.25 2.16
CA THR A 69 2.35 3.41 3.05
C THR A 69 2.78 4.62 2.24
N TRP A 70 2.82 5.81 2.87
CA TRP A 70 3.39 7.00 2.22
C TRP A 70 4.87 6.86 1.90
N GLU A 71 5.63 6.19 2.78
CA GLU A 71 7.04 5.88 2.57
C GLU A 71 7.22 4.88 1.41
N GLY A 72 6.47 3.77 1.41
CA GLY A 72 6.49 2.81 0.31
C GLY A 72 6.03 3.41 -1.02
N LEU A 73 5.06 4.33 -1.00
CA LEU A 73 4.62 5.04 -2.20
C LEU A 73 5.73 5.94 -2.76
N ARG A 74 6.45 6.68 -1.90
CA ARG A 74 7.63 7.45 -2.28
C ARG A 74 8.72 6.55 -2.84
N GLU A 75 9.01 5.43 -2.17
CA GLU A 75 10.01 4.46 -2.60
C GLU A 75 9.68 3.91 -3.99
N THR A 76 8.43 3.53 -4.23
CA THR A 76 7.95 3.10 -5.55
C THR A 76 8.15 4.19 -6.59
N TYR A 77 7.71 5.42 -6.30
CA TYR A 77 7.81 6.56 -7.22
C TYR A 77 9.27 6.77 -7.65
N CYS A 78 10.19 6.71 -6.68
CA CYS A 78 11.61 6.95 -6.92
C CYS A 78 12.32 5.76 -7.58
N LYS A 79 12.17 4.53 -7.07
CA LYS A 79 12.84 3.33 -7.61
C LYS A 79 12.36 2.96 -9.01
N ALA A 80 11.06 3.05 -9.27
CA ALA A 80 10.51 2.75 -10.58
C ALA A 80 10.65 3.94 -11.55
N HIS A 81 11.17 5.09 -11.11
CA HIS A 81 11.24 6.34 -11.87
C HIS A 81 9.89 6.69 -12.51
N VAL A 82 8.83 6.75 -11.69
CA VAL A 82 7.47 7.00 -12.17
C VAL A 82 7.35 8.42 -12.71
N THR A 83 6.79 8.55 -13.92
CA THR A 83 6.62 9.84 -14.60
C THR A 83 5.20 10.03 -15.13
N ALA A 84 4.89 11.21 -15.66
CA ALA A 84 3.61 11.47 -16.33
C ALA A 84 3.33 10.56 -17.53
N ALA A 85 4.37 10.00 -18.17
CA ALA A 85 4.19 9.03 -19.25
C ALA A 85 3.59 7.69 -18.77
N ASP A 86 3.68 7.40 -17.47
CA ASP A 86 3.18 6.16 -16.87
C ASP A 86 1.69 6.21 -16.52
N ILE A 87 1.03 7.39 -16.59
CA ILE A 87 -0.38 7.55 -16.25
C ILE A 87 -1.30 6.52 -16.96
N PRO A 88 -1.16 6.23 -18.27
CA PRO A 88 -1.99 5.20 -18.91
C PRO A 88 -1.81 3.81 -18.29
N ALA A 89 -0.58 3.41 -17.96
CA ALA A 89 -0.31 2.13 -17.30
C ALA A 89 -0.88 2.11 -15.87
N LEU A 90 -0.71 3.20 -15.11
CA LEU A 90 -1.27 3.36 -13.78
C LEU A 90 -2.81 3.30 -13.79
N LYS A 91 -3.48 3.89 -14.79
CA LYS A 91 -4.95 3.80 -14.93
C LYS A 91 -5.45 2.38 -15.18
N GLU A 92 -4.65 1.54 -15.85
CA GLU A 92 -4.98 0.12 -16.01
C GLU A 92 -4.75 -0.66 -14.72
N LEU A 93 -3.65 -0.40 -14.00
CA LEU A 93 -3.40 -0.99 -12.67
C LEU A 93 -4.47 -0.58 -11.65
N ALA A 94 -5.00 0.64 -11.75
CA ALA A 94 -6.08 1.15 -10.91
C ALA A 94 -7.42 0.41 -11.09
N LYS A 95 -7.55 -0.45 -12.12
CA LYS A 95 -8.73 -1.31 -12.33
C LYS A 95 -8.54 -2.73 -11.82
N ALA A 96 -7.40 -3.02 -11.18
CA ALA A 96 -7.09 -4.36 -10.68
C ALA A 96 -8.04 -4.77 -9.55
N THR A 97 -8.24 -6.08 -9.39
CA THR A 97 -9.09 -6.63 -8.30
C THR A 97 -8.45 -6.46 -6.92
N ASP A 98 -7.12 -6.32 -6.85
CA ASP A 98 -6.43 -6.09 -5.57
C ASP A 98 -6.51 -4.62 -5.18
N TRP A 99 -7.22 -4.32 -4.10
CA TRP A 99 -7.45 -2.96 -3.61
C TRP A 99 -6.15 -2.21 -3.26
N ARG A 100 -5.06 -2.93 -2.94
CA ARG A 100 -3.75 -2.34 -2.64
C ARG A 100 -3.09 -1.80 -3.90
N LEU A 101 -3.19 -2.56 -5.00
CA LEU A 101 -2.71 -2.15 -6.31
C LEU A 101 -3.56 -1.00 -6.86
N GLU A 102 -4.89 -1.09 -6.71
CA GLU A 102 -5.81 0.00 -7.07
C GLU A 102 -5.44 1.30 -6.36
N SER A 103 -5.35 1.26 -5.02
CA SER A 103 -5.03 2.43 -4.20
C SER A 103 -3.62 2.97 -4.48
N GLY A 104 -2.63 2.07 -4.59
CA GLY A 104 -1.25 2.46 -4.89
C GLY A 104 -1.12 3.16 -6.24
N ALA A 105 -1.74 2.60 -7.29
CA ALA A 105 -1.74 3.21 -8.61
C ALA A 105 -2.47 4.56 -8.64
N GLY A 106 -3.63 4.65 -7.98
CA GLY A 106 -4.37 5.90 -7.83
C GLY A 106 -3.53 6.98 -7.14
N ASN A 107 -2.89 6.64 -6.02
CA ASN A 107 -2.03 7.57 -5.29
C ASN A 107 -0.81 8.03 -6.11
N LEU A 108 -0.21 7.15 -6.92
CA LEU A 108 0.87 7.54 -7.84
C LEU A 108 0.38 8.53 -8.91
N ILE A 109 -0.83 8.35 -9.45
CA ILE A 109 -1.44 9.33 -10.38
C ILE A 109 -1.60 10.67 -9.68
N THR A 110 -2.17 10.70 -8.47
CA THR A 110 -2.35 11.92 -7.69
C THR A 110 -1.00 12.61 -7.43
N LEU A 111 0.06 11.86 -7.11
CA LEU A 111 1.40 12.43 -6.94
C LEU A 111 1.91 13.12 -8.21
N ILE A 112 1.78 12.46 -9.37
CA ILE A 112 2.21 13.00 -10.66
C ILE A 112 1.45 14.30 -10.97
N GLU A 113 0.13 14.28 -10.83
CA GLU A 113 -0.73 15.42 -11.17
C GLU A 113 -0.47 16.64 -10.26
N ASN A 114 -0.07 16.39 -9.01
CA ASN A 114 0.16 17.46 -8.03
C ASN A 114 1.64 17.87 -7.88
N ALA A 115 2.60 17.15 -8.46
CA ALA A 115 4.04 17.43 -8.32
C ALA A 115 4.45 18.86 -8.71
N SER A 116 3.74 19.49 -9.65
CA SER A 116 3.99 20.88 -10.08
C SER A 116 3.32 21.95 -9.21
N GLY A 117 2.55 21.56 -8.20
CA GLY A 117 1.73 22.46 -7.37
C GLY A 117 0.52 23.06 -8.09
N LYS A 118 0.18 22.54 -9.27
CA LYS A 118 -0.98 22.97 -10.08
C LYS A 118 -2.11 21.93 -10.14
N GLY A 119 -1.98 20.84 -9.40
CA GLY A 119 -3.01 19.79 -9.34
C GLY A 119 -4.21 20.21 -8.49
N ALA A 120 -5.18 19.30 -8.36
CA ALA A 120 -6.45 19.56 -7.69
C ALA A 120 -6.42 19.37 -6.17
N GLU A 121 -5.33 18.84 -5.61
CA GLU A 121 -5.24 18.57 -4.18
C GLU A 121 -5.17 19.87 -3.37
N PRO A 122 -5.89 19.96 -2.23
CA PRO A 122 -5.80 21.12 -1.36
C PRO A 122 -4.42 21.21 -0.69
N GLU A 123 -4.01 22.40 -0.26
CA GLU A 123 -2.67 22.61 0.31
C GLU A 123 -2.38 21.79 1.58
N ASN A 124 -3.41 21.37 2.30
CA ASN A 124 -3.31 20.51 3.49
C ASN A 124 -3.23 19.00 3.16
N SER A 125 -3.26 18.60 1.89
CA SER A 125 -3.08 17.21 1.45
C SER A 125 -1.61 16.81 1.46
N VAL A 126 -1.31 15.57 1.86
CA VAL A 126 0.05 14.98 1.75
C VAL A 126 0.52 14.82 0.30
N PHE A 127 -0.37 14.97 -0.67
CA PHE A 127 -0.03 14.98 -2.10
C PHE A 127 0.31 16.37 -2.64
N HIS A 128 0.15 17.44 -1.86
CA HIS A 128 0.40 18.81 -2.30
C HIS A 128 1.82 19.27 -1.91
N PRO A 129 2.63 19.83 -2.84
CA PRO A 129 4.03 20.18 -2.57
C PRO A 129 4.28 21.21 -1.47
N LYS A 130 3.29 22.05 -1.16
CA LYS A 130 3.37 23.03 -0.05
C LYS A 130 3.13 22.41 1.33
N ASN A 131 2.64 21.17 1.39
CA ASN A 131 2.37 20.51 2.65
C ASN A 131 3.67 20.10 3.35
N GLU A 132 3.76 20.31 4.66
CA GLU A 132 4.96 19.92 5.43
C GLU A 132 5.21 18.42 5.46
N GLN A 133 4.16 17.62 5.26
CA GLN A 133 4.19 16.16 5.17
C GLN A 133 4.04 15.68 3.71
N TYR A 134 4.38 16.52 2.73
CA TYR A 134 4.34 16.12 1.33
C TYR A 134 5.09 14.80 1.09
N VAL A 135 4.44 13.85 0.42
CA VAL A 135 4.99 12.48 0.22
C VAL A 135 6.35 12.51 -0.47
N LEU A 136 6.58 13.41 -1.43
CA LEU A 136 7.87 13.56 -2.11
C LEU A 136 8.73 14.69 -1.50
N LYS A 137 8.53 15.03 -0.23
CA LYS A 137 9.38 15.99 0.46
C LYS A 137 10.83 15.50 0.45
N GLY A 138 11.76 16.36 0.03
CA GLY A 138 13.16 16.00 -0.18
C GLY A 138 13.43 15.25 -1.50
N GLY A 139 12.41 15.03 -2.33
CA GLY A 139 12.53 14.38 -3.63
C GLY A 139 12.96 12.91 -3.52
N CYS A 140 13.67 12.43 -4.54
CA CYS A 140 14.19 11.06 -4.62
C CYS A 140 15.66 10.94 -4.21
N GLY A 141 16.15 11.81 -3.32
CA GLY A 141 17.49 11.68 -2.75
C GLY A 141 17.64 10.38 -1.94
N GLU A 142 18.81 9.76 -2.05
CA GLU A 142 19.23 8.53 -1.36
C GLU A 142 19.09 8.59 0.17
#